data_AF-A0A7S3H8R4-F1
#
_entry.id   AF-A0A7S3H8R4-F1
#
_cell.length_a   1.000
_cell.length_b   1.000
_cell.length_c   1.000
_cell.angle_alpha   90.00
_cell.angle_beta   90.00
_cell.angle_gamma   90.00
#
_symmetry.space_group_name_H-M   'P 1'
#
loop_
_entity.id
_entity.type
_entity.pdbx_description
1 polymer ?
#
loop_
_entity_poly.entity_id
_entity_poly.type
_entity_poly.pdbx_seq_one_letter_code
_entity_poly.pdbx_strand_id
1 'polypeptide(L)'
;RVKSTGHEMPPRLHLVKEYIKGPKYQKAREMYSFDFSQYKPNIVPHEHQAKFLYCNLTRTTLPMDPKKVLAHVKGKRYIEMVKAREEGEVVREAKEQKKKDLRTKLWAQAKAKAKAKAEAGGAAK
;
A
#
# COMPACT_ATOMS: atom_id res chain seq x y z
N ARG A 1 -31.90 -22.11 5.21
CA ARG A 1 -30.42 -22.07 5.16
C ARG A 1 -29.94 -20.62 5.25
N VAL A 2 -29.00 -20.32 6.14
CA VAL A 2 -28.40 -18.98 6.29
C VAL A 2 -27.36 -18.77 5.18
N LYS A 3 -27.55 -17.78 4.31
CA LYS A 3 -26.66 -17.53 3.15
C LYS A 3 -25.23 -17.14 3.56
N SER A 4 -25.08 -16.38 4.63
CA SER A 4 -23.79 -15.81 5.05
C SER A 4 -22.82 -16.84 5.64
N THR A 5 -23.35 -17.92 6.22
CA THR A 5 -22.58 -18.90 7.01
C THR A 5 -22.82 -20.35 6.60
N GLY A 6 -23.77 -20.60 5.69
CA GLY A 6 -24.16 -21.94 5.27
C GLY A 6 -24.88 -22.77 6.33
N HIS A 7 -25.20 -22.20 7.50
CA HIS A 7 -25.83 -22.94 8.59
C HIS A 7 -27.30 -23.27 8.28
N GLU A 8 -27.70 -24.51 8.57
CA GLU A 8 -29.08 -24.96 8.42
C GLU A 8 -29.76 -25.03 9.78
N MET A 9 -30.93 -24.38 9.87
CA MET A 9 -31.71 -24.32 11.10
C MET A 9 -33.21 -24.26 10.76
N PRO A 10 -34.08 -24.81 11.63
CA PRO A 10 -35.53 -24.68 11.48
C PRO A 10 -35.95 -23.20 11.50
N PRO A 11 -36.99 -22.79 10.73
CA PRO A 11 -37.48 -21.41 10.70
C PRO A 11 -38.29 -21.06 11.96
N ARG A 12 -37.67 -21.20 13.15
CA ARG A 12 -38.23 -20.82 14.44
C ARG A 12 -37.59 -19.51 14.91
N LEU A 13 -38.42 -18.53 15.27
CA LEU A 13 -37.95 -17.19 15.66
C LEU A 13 -36.96 -17.20 16.83
N HIS A 14 -37.16 -18.07 17.83
CA HIS A 14 -36.27 -18.18 18.98
C HIS A 14 -34.85 -18.58 18.58
N LEU A 15 -34.73 -19.70 17.83
CA LEU A 15 -33.44 -20.21 17.34
C LEU A 15 -32.72 -19.18 16.47
N VAL A 16 -33.46 -18.48 15.59
CA VAL A 16 -32.87 -17.44 14.73
C VAL A 16 -32.30 -16.29 15.56
N LYS A 17 -33.02 -15.83 16.61
CA LYS A 17 -32.52 -14.77 17.50
C LYS A 17 -31.28 -15.21 18.28
N GLU A 18 -31.25 -16.44 18.77
CA GLU A 18 -30.06 -17.01 19.43
C GLU A 18 -28.87 -17.10 18.46
N TYR A 19 -29.12 -17.56 17.24
CA TYR A 19 -28.09 -17.67 16.21
C TYR A 19 -27.49 -16.32 15.81
N ILE A 20 -28.32 -15.28 15.65
CA ILE A 20 -27.87 -13.93 15.37
C ILE A 20 -26.98 -13.39 16.50
N LYS A 21 -27.31 -13.70 17.75
CA LYS A 21 -26.50 -13.36 18.92
C LYS A 21 -25.27 -14.27 19.08
N GLY A 22 -25.21 -15.39 18.36
CA GLY A 22 -24.13 -16.36 18.47
C GLY A 22 -22.78 -15.84 17.93
N PRO A 23 -21.65 -16.34 18.46
CA PRO A 23 -20.31 -15.87 18.10
C PRO A 23 -19.98 -16.15 16.62
N LYS A 24 -20.53 -17.23 16.04
CA LYS A 24 -20.32 -17.56 14.61
C LYS A 24 -20.88 -16.48 13.68
N TYR A 25 -22.11 -16.02 13.94
CA TYR A 25 -22.74 -15.00 13.09
C TYR A 25 -22.10 -13.64 13.30
N GLN A 26 -21.79 -13.27 14.54
CA GLN A 26 -21.12 -12.01 14.84
C GLN A 26 -19.76 -11.90 14.16
N LYS A 27 -18.92 -12.94 14.23
CA LYS A 27 -17.61 -12.96 13.56
C LYS A 27 -17.74 -12.83 12.05
N ALA A 28 -18.69 -13.55 11.44
CA ALA A 28 -18.94 -13.44 10.01
C ALA A 28 -19.41 -12.02 9.63
N ARG A 29 -20.32 -11.43 10.42
CA ARG A 29 -20.80 -10.06 10.22
C ARG A 29 -19.67 -9.03 10.32
N GLU A 30 -18.80 -9.14 11.32
CA GLU A 30 -17.63 -8.28 11.46
C GLU A 30 -16.70 -8.36 10.24
N MET A 31 -16.46 -9.56 9.69
CA MET A 31 -15.64 -9.72 8.48
C MET A 31 -16.25 -9.06 7.24
N TYR A 32 -17.57 -9.19 7.03
CA TYR A 32 -18.24 -8.60 5.86
C TYR A 32 -18.45 -7.08 5.98
N SER A 33 -18.57 -6.56 7.20
CA SER A 33 -18.82 -5.14 7.44
C SER A 33 -17.55 -4.30 7.42
N PHE A 34 -16.37 -4.92 7.45
CA PHE A 34 -15.12 -4.19 7.57
C PHE A 34 -14.54 -3.83 6.20
N ASP A 35 -14.40 -2.53 5.96
CA ASP A 35 -13.80 -2.05 4.72
C ASP A 35 -12.27 -2.11 4.81
N PHE A 36 -11.67 -3.07 4.10
CA PHE A 36 -10.21 -3.21 4.03
C PHE A 36 -9.58 -2.20 3.05
N SER A 37 -10.37 -1.45 2.28
CA SER A 37 -9.87 -0.50 1.28
C SER A 37 -9.16 0.69 1.92
N GLN A 38 -9.49 1.03 3.16
CA GLN A 38 -8.87 2.12 3.93
C GLN A 38 -7.36 1.93 4.17
N TYR A 39 -6.84 0.71 4.04
CA TYR A 39 -5.42 0.39 4.26
C TYR A 39 -4.61 0.26 2.96
N LYS A 40 -5.21 0.54 1.80
CA LYS A 40 -4.47 0.68 0.54
C LYS A 40 -3.59 1.94 0.60
N PRO A 41 -2.38 1.93 0.01
CA PRO A 41 -1.81 0.94 -0.91
C PRO A 41 -1.02 -0.20 -0.24
N ASN A 42 -0.91 -0.21 1.08
CA ASN A 42 0.02 -1.10 1.77
C ASN A 42 -0.54 -2.50 1.97
N ILE A 43 -1.83 -2.62 2.28
CA ILE A 43 -2.50 -3.91 2.48
C ILE A 43 -3.36 -4.21 1.24
N VAL A 44 -2.97 -5.23 0.49
CA VAL A 44 -3.62 -5.65 -0.75
C VAL A 44 -4.14 -7.08 -0.61
N PRO A 45 -5.22 -7.47 -1.32
CA PRO A 45 -5.63 -8.87 -1.36
C PRO A 45 -4.52 -9.75 -1.96
N HIS A 46 -4.33 -10.94 -1.41
CA HIS A 46 -3.34 -11.88 -1.92
C HIS A 46 -3.84 -12.50 -3.23
N GLU A 47 -2.96 -12.61 -4.23
CA GLU A 47 -3.33 -13.06 -5.58
C GLU A 47 -3.83 -14.52 -5.62
N HIS A 48 -3.10 -15.43 -4.96
CA HIS A 48 -3.48 -16.85 -4.89
C HIS A 48 -4.39 -17.24 -3.73
N GLN A 49 -4.48 -16.40 -2.68
CA GLN A 49 -5.14 -16.77 -1.43
C GLN A 49 -6.24 -15.77 -1.09
N ALA A 50 -7.45 -16.01 -1.60
CA ALA A 50 -8.59 -15.10 -1.43
C ALA A 50 -9.00 -14.79 0.02
N LYS A 51 -8.61 -15.64 0.99
CA LYS A 51 -8.87 -15.43 2.43
C LYS A 51 -7.76 -14.68 3.16
N PHE A 52 -6.73 -14.23 2.44
CA PHE A 52 -5.56 -13.60 3.00
C PHE A 52 -5.28 -12.27 2.30
N LEU A 53 -4.69 -11.37 3.07
CA LEU A 53 -4.19 -10.07 2.66
C LEU A 53 -2.67 -10.11 2.69
N TYR A 54 -2.02 -9.34 1.83
CA TYR A 54 -0.59 -9.18 1.78
C TYR A 54 -0.22 -7.74 2.10
N CYS A 55 0.74 -7.54 3.01
CA CYS A 55 1.26 -6.22 3.32
C CYS A 55 2.55 -5.97 2.53
N ASN A 56 2.53 -5.02 1.60
CA ASN A 56 3.67 -4.66 0.75
C ASN A 56 4.83 -4.03 1.54
N LEU A 57 4.53 -3.30 2.61
CA LEU A 57 5.53 -2.70 3.50
C LEU A 57 6.33 -3.76 4.26
N THR A 58 5.63 -4.64 4.98
CA THR A 58 6.25 -5.61 5.89
C THR A 58 6.53 -6.96 5.23
N ARG A 59 6.11 -7.14 3.97
CA ARG A 59 6.14 -8.40 3.21
C ARG A 59 5.51 -9.58 3.94
N THR A 60 4.47 -9.31 4.72
CA THR A 60 3.83 -10.30 5.59
C THR A 60 2.44 -10.64 5.06
N THR A 61 2.13 -11.93 5.02
CA THR A 61 0.78 -12.42 4.73
C THR A 61 -0.06 -12.42 6.00
N LEU A 62 -1.23 -11.81 5.95
CA LEU A 62 -2.16 -11.65 7.05
C LEU A 62 -3.46 -12.35 6.68
N PRO A 63 -4.12 -13.07 7.59
CA PRO A 63 -5.47 -13.54 7.32
C PRO A 63 -6.43 -12.34 7.25
N MET A 64 -7.51 -12.48 6.48
CA MET A 64 -8.52 -11.46 6.27
C MET A 64 -9.45 -11.30 7.49
N ASP A 65 -8.86 -11.12 8.67
CA ASP A 65 -9.55 -10.87 9.94
C ASP A 65 -9.30 -9.41 10.37
N PRO A 66 -10.35 -8.59 10.60
CA PRO A 66 -10.19 -7.17 10.91
C PRO A 66 -9.37 -6.93 12.19
N LYS A 67 -9.51 -7.79 13.20
CA LYS A 67 -8.76 -7.71 14.46
C LYS A 67 -7.26 -7.89 14.25
N LYS A 68 -6.86 -8.82 13.37
CA LYS A 68 -5.44 -9.08 13.09
C LYS A 68 -4.84 -8.01 12.18
N VAL A 69 -5.62 -7.49 11.23
CA VAL A 69 -5.20 -6.36 10.40
C VAL A 69 -4.96 -5.12 11.25
N LEU A 70 -5.89 -4.78 12.15
CA LEU A 70 -5.75 -3.65 13.07
C LEU A 70 -4.53 -3.81 13.98
N ALA A 71 -4.31 -5.01 14.53
CA ALA A 71 -3.13 -5.29 15.35
C ALA A 71 -1.83 -5.16 14.54
N HIS A 72 -1.83 -5.56 13.27
CA HIS A 72 -0.67 -5.40 12.38
C HIS A 72 -0.35 -3.93 12.12
N VAL A 73 -1.36 -3.13 11.75
CA VAL A 73 -1.20 -1.69 11.46
C VAL A 73 -0.74 -0.91 12.69
N LYS A 74 -1.26 -1.24 13.87
CA LYS A 74 -0.84 -0.63 15.14
C LYS A 74 0.45 -1.25 15.73
N GLY A 75 1.01 -2.26 15.08
CA GLY A 75 2.19 -2.96 15.56
C GLY A 75 3.47 -2.17 15.33
N LYS A 76 4.44 -2.30 16.24
CA LYS A 76 5.75 -1.64 16.15
C LYS A 76 6.42 -1.83 14.80
N ARG A 77 6.47 -3.08 14.31
CA ARG A 77 7.10 -3.44 13.05
C ARG A 77 6.51 -2.71 11.83
N TYR A 78 5.20 -2.48 11.81
CA TYR A 78 4.57 -1.73 10.72
C TYR A 78 4.96 -0.25 10.77
N ILE A 79 4.92 0.34 11.97
CA ILE A 79 5.29 1.74 12.20
C ILE A 79 6.76 2.00 11.83
N GLU A 80 7.67 1.10 12.24
CA GLU A 80 9.10 1.20 11.91
C GLU A 80 9.35 1.12 10.41
N MET A 81 8.67 0.22 9.71
CA MET A 81 8.80 0.08 8.25
C MET A 81 8.21 1.27 7.48
N VAL A 82 7.13 1.87 7.98
CA VAL A 82 6.58 3.11 7.42
C VAL A 82 7.61 4.23 7.53
N LYS A 83 8.16 4.43 8.73
CA LYS A 83 9.16 5.47 8.98
C LYS A 83 10.40 5.30 8.10
N ALA A 84 10.93 4.08 8.02
CA ALA A 84 12.11 3.78 7.19
C ALA A 84 11.86 4.03 5.69
N ARG A 85 10.64 3.79 5.22
CA ARG A 85 10.25 4.08 3.83
C ARG A 85 10.19 5.58 3.57
N GLU A 86 9.56 6.35 4.45
CA GLU A 86 9.47 7.81 4.35
C GLU A 86 10.86 8.45 4.33
N GLU A 87 11.76 8.02 5.23
CA GLU A 87 13.15 8.47 5.27
C GLU A 87 13.90 8.14 3.97
N GLY A 88 13.66 6.96 3.40
CA GLY A 88 14.25 6.54 2.13
C GLY A 88 13.74 7.33 0.91
N GLU A 89 12.46 7.70 0.90
CA GLU A 89 11.85 8.50 -0.18
C GLU A 89 12.45 9.91 -0.21
N VAL A 90 12.60 10.58 0.94
CA VAL A 90 13.25 11.89 1.04
C VAL A 90 14.68 11.86 0.51
N VAL A 91 15.45 10.82 0.85
CA VAL A 91 16.83 10.66 0.36
C VAL A 91 16.86 10.42 -1.15
N ARG A 92 15.90 9.65 -1.70
CA ARG A 92 15.79 9.41 -3.14
C ARG A 92 15.42 10.67 -3.90
N GLU A 93 14.45 11.44 -3.40
CA GLU A 93 14.04 12.71 -3.99
C GLU A 93 15.18 13.72 -3.99
N ALA A 94 15.92 13.86 -2.88
CA ALA A 94 17.09 14.73 -2.81
C ALA A 94 18.19 14.33 -3.81
N LYS A 95 18.43 13.02 -3.99
CA LYS A 95 19.38 12.53 -5.01
C LYS A 95 18.89 12.81 -6.43
N GLU A 96 17.60 12.64 -6.68
CA GLU A 96 17.01 12.86 -8.00
C GLU A 96 17.03 14.35 -8.37
N GLN A 97 16.72 15.23 -7.42
CA GLN A 97 16.85 16.67 -7.58
C GLN A 97 18.30 17.05 -7.90
N LYS A 98 19.28 16.62 -7.09
CA LYS A 98 20.71 16.85 -7.36
C LYS A 98 21.13 16.37 -8.75
N LYS A 99 20.63 15.21 -9.21
CA LYS A 99 20.91 14.69 -10.56
C LYS A 99 20.29 15.56 -11.65
N LYS A 100 19.07 16.06 -11.45
CA LYS A 100 18.40 17.01 -12.36
C LYS A 100 19.19 18.32 -12.44
N ASP A 101 19.58 18.88 -11.30
CA ASP A 101 20.37 20.12 -11.23
C ASP A 101 21.73 19.97 -11.91
N LEU A 102 22.39 18.84 -11.72
CA LEU A 102 23.68 18.57 -12.35
C LEU A 102 23.51 18.39 -13.87
N ARG A 103 22.42 17.75 -14.31
CA ARG A 103 22.09 17.58 -15.73
C ARG A 103 21.77 18.92 -16.41
N THR A 104 20.99 19.80 -15.77
CA THR A 104 20.69 21.13 -16.33
C THR A 104 21.95 21.99 -16.42
N LYS A 105 22.81 21.97 -15.39
CA LYS A 105 24.11 22.65 -15.41
C LYS A 105 25.02 22.16 -16.54
N LEU A 106 25.17 20.85 -16.69
CA LEU A 106 25.99 20.26 -17.76
C LEU A 106 25.42 20.60 -19.15
N TRP A 107 24.10 20.55 -19.32
CA TRP A 107 23.45 20.92 -20.58
C TRP A 107 23.67 22.41 -20.92
N ALA A 108 23.53 23.31 -19.94
CA ALA A 108 23.82 24.73 -20.13
C ALA A 108 25.29 24.98 -20.50
N GLN A 109 26.24 24.31 -19.82
CA GLN A 109 27.67 24.39 -20.14
C GLN A 109 27.98 23.85 -21.54
N ALA A 110 27.39 22.72 -21.94
CA ALA A 110 27.55 22.17 -23.28
C ALA A 110 27.00 23.12 -24.35
N LYS A 111 25.83 23.74 -24.10
CA LYS A 111 25.23 24.74 -25.00
C LYS A 111 26.10 26.00 -25.13
N ALA A 112 26.68 26.49 -24.02
CA ALA A 112 27.61 27.60 -24.03
C ALA A 112 28.91 27.28 -24.81
N LYS A 113 29.48 26.08 -24.60
CA LYS A 113 30.65 25.61 -25.34
C LYS A 113 30.37 25.44 -26.84
N ALA A 114 29.20 24.93 -27.21
CA ALA A 114 28.80 24.80 -28.61
C ALA A 114 28.64 26.18 -29.28
N LYS A 115 28.06 27.16 -28.57
CA LYS A 115 27.95 28.54 -29.06
C LYS A 115 29.33 29.19 -29.26
N ALA A 116 30.21 29.10 -28.26
CA ALA A 116 31.57 29.63 -28.37
C ALA A 116 32.38 28.98 -29.51
N LYS A 117 32.18 27.68 -29.76
CA LYS A 117 32.82 26.97 -30.88
C LYS A 117 32.27 27.41 -32.24
N ALA A 118 30.96 27.69 -32.34
CA ALA A 118 30.36 28.23 -33.56
C ALA A 118 30.85 29.66 -33.86
N GLU A 119 31.03 30.48 -32.82
CA GLU A 119 31.57 31.84 -32.94
C GLU A 119 33.06 31.85 -33.31
N ALA A 120 33.88 30.94 -32.75
CA ALA A 120 35.29 30.81 -33.11
C ALA A 120 35.52 30.19 -34.50
N GLY A 121 34.63 29.31 -34.97
CA GLY A 121 34.70 28.72 -36.31
C GLY A 121 34.23 29.65 -37.44
N GLY A 122 33.49 30.72 -37.11
CA GLY A 122 33.01 31.72 -38.06
C GLY A 122 34.03 32.82 -38.40
N ALA A 123 35.14 32.93 -37.66
CA ALA A 123 36.17 33.96 -37.88
C ALA A 123 37.28 33.54 -38.87
N ALA A 124 37.18 32.33 -39.44
CA ALA A 124 38.10 31.83 -40.47
C ALA A 124 37.34 31.58 -41.78
N LYS A 125 36.77 32.62 -42.37
CA LYS A 125 36.41 32.64 -43.79
C LYS A 125 36.49 34.05 -44.35
#